data_AF-A0A2W1LQN8-F1
#
_entry.id   AF-A0A2W1LQN8-F1
#
_cell.length_a   1.000
_cell.length_b   1.000
_cell.length_c   1.000
_cell.angle_alpha   90.00
_cell.angle_beta   90.00
_cell.angle_gamma   90.00
#
_symmetry.space_group_name_H-M   'P 1'
#
loop_
_entity.id
_entity.type
_entity.pdbx_description
1 polymer ?
#
loop_
_entity_poly.entity_id
_entity_poly.type
_entity_poly.pdbx_seq_one_letter_code
_entity_poly.pdbx_strand_id
1 'polypeptide(L)'
;MYEVLLLLFLVAVIWVAALIGVLALLAGSGGRLGLAGGDHSHPYLDSHVSLASNRTAEGGKTAYRLEKLPLLLISEGKVIEENLRQTGKTRFWLNREVTLKGIKGIRQVCWCTINFRGELYILGDKNLS
;
A
#
# COMPACT_ATOMS: atom_id res chain seq x y z
N MET A 1 -0.04 -5.36 -57.84
CA MET A 1 1.22 -5.06 -57.11
C MET A 1 0.95 -4.60 -55.67
N TYR A 2 0.00 -3.70 -55.40
CA TYR A 2 -0.31 -3.23 -54.03
C TYR A 2 -1.00 -4.27 -53.14
N GLU A 3 -1.82 -5.17 -53.68
CA GLU A 3 -2.49 -6.26 -52.94
C GLU A 3 -1.50 -7.13 -52.14
N VAL A 4 -0.42 -7.58 -52.80
CA VAL A 4 0.63 -8.39 -52.17
C VAL A 4 1.41 -7.57 -51.14
N LEU A 5 1.65 -6.29 -51.42
CA LEU A 5 2.34 -5.37 -50.51
C LEU A 5 1.52 -5.11 -49.23
N LEU A 6 0.19 -5.00 -49.36
CA LEU A 6 -0.74 -4.81 -48.23
C LEU A 6 -0.77 -6.04 -47.33
N LEU A 7 -0.81 -7.24 -47.93
CA LEU A 7 -0.77 -8.50 -47.18
C LEU A 7 0.55 -8.65 -46.41
N LEU A 8 1.68 -8.32 -47.03
CA LEU A 8 2.98 -8.34 -46.35
C LEU A 8 3.05 -7.34 -45.19
N PHE A 9 2.47 -6.15 -45.36
CA PHE A 9 2.40 -5.14 -44.29
C PHE A 9 1.53 -5.60 -43.11
N LEU A 10 0.34 -6.14 -43.37
CA LEU A 10 -0.55 -6.65 -42.33
C LEU A 10 0.07 -7.81 -41.56
N VAL A 11 0.71 -8.75 -42.28
CA VAL A 11 1.45 -9.85 -41.64
C VAL A 11 2.57 -9.28 -40.77
N ALA A 12 3.37 -8.33 -41.27
CA ALA A 12 4.43 -7.70 -40.50
C ALA A 12 3.91 -7.01 -39.21
N VAL A 13 2.79 -6.28 -39.28
CA VAL A 13 2.19 -5.62 -38.10
C VAL A 13 1.75 -6.65 -37.05
N ILE A 14 1.16 -7.76 -37.49
CA ILE A 14 0.74 -8.85 -36.59
C ILE A 14 1.95 -9.49 -35.90
N TRP A 15 3.03 -9.77 -36.64
CA TRP A 15 4.28 -10.31 -36.07
C TRP A 15 4.95 -9.32 -35.10
N VAL A 16 4.94 -8.02 -35.40
CA VAL A 16 5.48 -6.98 -34.52
C VAL A 16 4.68 -6.87 -33.21
N ALA A 17 3.35 -6.90 -33.28
CA ALA A 17 2.49 -6.89 -32.10
C ALA A 17 2.69 -8.13 -31.22
N ALA A 18 2.81 -9.31 -31.84
CA ALA A 18 3.11 -10.56 -31.13
C ALA A 18 4.50 -10.54 -30.47
N LEU A 19 5.51 -9.97 -31.15
CA LEU A 19 6.87 -9.84 -30.62
C LEU A 19 6.91 -8.91 -29.39
N ILE A 20 6.19 -7.79 -29.42
CA ILE A 20 6.08 -6.86 -28.29
C ILE A 20 5.40 -7.56 -27.09
N GLY A 21 4.34 -8.33 -27.33
CA GLY A 21 3.66 -9.09 -26.28
C GLY A 21 4.56 -10.14 -25.62
N VAL A 22 5.35 -10.88 -26.41
CA VAL A 22 6.30 -11.88 -25.91
C VAL A 22 7.46 -11.22 -25.15
N LEU A 23 7.95 -10.05 -25.61
CA LEU A 23 8.94 -9.24 -24.88
C LEU A 23 8.42 -8.78 -23.51
N ALA A 24 7.16 -8.35 -23.42
CA ALA A 24 6.55 -7.95 -22.14
C ALA A 24 6.37 -9.14 -21.18
N LEU A 25 6.16 -10.36 -21.71
CA LEU A 25 6.05 -11.59 -20.92
C LEU A 25 7.41 -12.12 -20.44
N LEU A 26 8.46 -11.95 -21.25
CA LEU A 26 9.84 -12.28 -20.89
C LEU A 26 10.48 -11.23 -19.99
N ALA A 27 9.99 -9.99 -20.01
CA ALA A 27 10.21 -8.98 -18.96
C ALA A 27 9.38 -9.30 -17.71
N GLY A 28 9.39 -10.59 -17.32
CA GLY A 28 8.80 -11.09 -16.10
C GLY A 28 9.17 -10.17 -14.94
N SER A 29 8.15 -9.85 -14.17
CA SER A 29 8.14 -9.06 -12.95
C SER A 29 9.36 -9.34 -12.06
N GLY A 30 10.44 -8.61 -12.31
CA GLY A 30 11.64 -8.62 -11.50
C GLY A 30 11.37 -7.90 -10.21
N GLY A 31 11.11 -8.68 -9.15
CA GLY A 31 11.46 -8.38 -7.78
C GLY A 31 11.02 -7.01 -7.26
N ARG A 32 9.93 -7.01 -6.48
CA ARG A 32 9.74 -6.02 -5.42
C ARG A 32 11.05 -5.93 -4.64
N LEU A 33 11.71 -4.78 -4.69
CA LEU A 33 12.89 -4.48 -3.87
C LEU A 33 12.54 -4.79 -2.41
N GLY A 34 13.11 -5.88 -1.91
CA GLY A 34 13.20 -6.16 -0.49
C GLY A 34 14.07 -5.06 0.11
N LEU A 35 13.44 -4.06 0.73
CA LEU A 35 14.14 -3.14 1.59
C LEU A 35 14.55 -3.93 2.83
N ALA A 36 15.85 -3.91 3.06
CA ALA A 36 16.56 -4.65 4.10
C ALA A 36 15.84 -4.60 5.45
N GLY A 37 15.77 -5.77 6.08
CA GLY A 37 15.42 -5.90 7.49
C GLY A 37 16.39 -5.08 8.33
N GLY A 38 15.89 -3.98 8.87
CA GLY A 38 16.40 -3.42 10.11
C GLY A 38 15.69 -4.15 11.23
N ASP A 39 16.41 -5.07 11.87
CA ASP A 39 15.98 -5.76 13.07
C ASP A 39 15.93 -4.73 14.20
N HIS A 40 14.75 -4.15 14.40
CA HIS A 40 14.49 -3.15 15.42
C HIS A 40 13.22 -3.58 16.15
N SER A 41 13.41 -4.36 17.20
CA SER A 41 12.43 -4.56 18.26
C SER A 41 11.95 -3.19 18.75
N HIS A 42 10.76 -2.75 18.30
CA HIS A 42 10.17 -1.50 18.74
C HIS A 42 9.27 -1.74 19.96
N PRO A 43 9.55 -1.06 21.09
CA PRO A 43 8.82 -1.20 22.34
C PRO A 43 7.51 -0.40 22.24
N TYR A 44 6.35 -1.04 22.36
CA TYR A 44 5.08 -0.31 22.37
C TYR A 44 4.14 -0.68 23.53
N LEU A 45 4.57 -1.42 24.56
CA LEU A 45 3.66 -1.73 25.67
C LEU A 45 4.29 -1.53 27.05
N ASP A 46 4.62 -0.28 27.37
CA ASP A 46 4.64 0.22 28.75
C ASP A 46 3.63 1.37 28.87
N SER A 47 2.34 1.05 28.73
CA SER A 47 1.28 1.95 29.21
C SER A 47 0.27 1.13 29.99
N HIS A 48 0.37 1.26 31.30
CA HIS A 48 -0.45 0.70 32.36
C HIS A 48 -1.94 0.58 32.00
N VAL A 49 -2.35 -0.59 31.53
CA VAL A 49 -3.73 -1.07 31.65
C VAL A 49 -3.73 -2.17 32.69
N SER A 50 -3.75 -1.76 33.95
CA SER A 50 -4.08 -2.62 35.08
C SER A 50 -5.58 -2.86 35.09
N LEU A 51 -6.09 -3.64 34.13
CA LEU A 51 -7.44 -4.18 34.22
C LEU A 51 -7.32 -5.65 34.61
N ALA A 52 -7.50 -5.85 35.92
CA ALA A 52 -7.63 -7.09 36.64
C ALA A 52 -8.05 -8.29 35.75
N SER A 53 -7.13 -9.24 35.60
CA SER A 53 -7.50 -10.59 35.17
C SER A 53 -6.88 -11.63 36.10
N ASN A 54 -7.34 -11.61 37.35
CA ASN A 54 -7.35 -12.81 38.16
C ASN A 54 -8.54 -13.66 37.71
N ARG A 55 -8.34 -14.51 36.68
CA ARG A 55 -9.19 -15.67 36.41
C ARG A 55 -8.33 -16.82 35.90
N THR A 56 -8.21 -17.79 36.79
CA THR A 56 -7.82 -19.18 36.60
C THR A 56 -8.45 -19.83 35.38
N ALA A 57 -7.64 -20.69 34.75
CA ALA A 57 -7.97 -21.88 33.95
C ALA A 57 -9.01 -21.77 32.81
N GLU A 58 -8.59 -22.31 31.66
CA GLU A 58 -9.37 -22.75 30.50
C GLU A 58 -9.67 -21.73 29.38
N GLY A 59 -9.39 -22.18 28.15
CA GLY A 59 -9.73 -21.49 26.90
C GLY A 59 -8.56 -20.72 26.30
N GLY A 60 -8.02 -21.21 25.19
CA GLY A 60 -7.04 -20.51 24.36
C GLY A 60 -7.60 -19.17 23.88
N LYS A 61 -7.42 -18.12 24.68
CA LYS A 61 -7.62 -16.73 24.28
C LYS A 61 -6.53 -16.42 23.28
N THR A 62 -6.89 -16.46 22.00
CA THR A 62 -6.07 -15.90 20.94
C THR A 62 -5.67 -14.50 21.36
N ALA A 63 -4.41 -14.31 21.74
CA ALA A 63 -3.80 -12.99 21.76
C ALA A 63 -4.03 -12.46 20.35
N TYR A 64 -5.01 -11.55 20.23
CA TYR A 64 -5.21 -10.75 19.04
C TYR A 64 -3.81 -10.25 18.69
N ARG A 65 -3.25 -10.76 17.59
CA ARG A 65 -1.86 -10.49 17.24
C ARG A 65 -1.81 -9.02 16.85
N LEU A 66 -1.58 -8.16 17.86
CA LEU A 66 -1.53 -6.69 17.78
C LEU A 66 -0.65 -6.21 16.63
N GLU A 67 0.35 -7.02 16.27
CA GLU A 67 1.23 -6.84 15.12
C GLU A 67 0.51 -6.71 13.76
N LYS A 68 -0.81 -6.96 13.69
CA LYS A 68 -1.59 -6.90 12.45
C LYS A 68 -2.67 -5.80 12.43
N LEU A 69 -2.74 -4.95 13.46
CA LEU A 69 -3.72 -3.86 13.45
C LEU A 69 -3.27 -2.75 12.48
N PRO A 70 -4.21 -2.15 11.74
CA PRO A 70 -3.89 -1.04 10.86
C PRO A 70 -3.52 0.21 11.66
N LEU A 71 -2.49 0.91 11.21
CA LEU A 71 -2.05 2.18 11.79
C LEU A 71 -2.76 3.35 11.13
N LEU A 72 -3.17 4.32 11.95
CA LEU A 72 -3.81 5.55 11.49
C LEU A 72 -2.75 6.55 11.00
N LEU A 73 -2.80 6.96 9.74
CA LEU A 73 -1.85 7.90 9.13
C LEU A 73 -2.40 9.33 9.04
N ILE A 74 -3.72 9.50 8.86
CA ILE A 74 -4.39 10.80 8.80
C ILE A 74 -5.65 10.75 9.68
N SER A 75 -5.86 11.79 10.48
CA SER A 75 -7.08 12.05 11.25
C SER A 75 -7.50 13.50 11.05
N GLU A 76 -8.73 13.74 10.59
CA GLU A 76 -9.31 15.07 10.39
C GLU A 76 -8.39 16.03 9.61
N GLY A 77 -7.84 15.55 8.48
CA GLY A 77 -6.94 16.33 7.62
C GLY A 77 -5.52 16.53 8.18
N LYS A 78 -5.21 15.97 9.36
CA LYS A 78 -3.89 16.06 10.01
C LYS A 78 -3.14 14.74 9.93
N VAL A 79 -1.87 14.80 9.58
CA VAL A 79 -1.00 13.62 9.52
C VAL A 79 -0.52 13.24 10.92
N ILE A 80 -0.52 11.95 11.21
CA ILE A 80 0.06 11.37 12.41
C ILE A 80 1.50 10.97 12.11
N GLU A 81 2.44 11.87 12.41
CA GLU A 81 3.85 11.71 12.06
C GLU A 81 4.51 10.49 12.70
N GLU A 82 4.12 10.19 13.93
CA GLU A 82 4.58 9.02 14.67
C GLU A 82 4.29 7.72 13.89
N ASN A 83 3.08 7.59 13.37
CA ASN A 83 2.65 6.39 12.64
C ASN A 83 3.28 6.33 11.24
N LEU A 84 3.59 7.47 10.62
CA LEU A 84 4.40 7.49 9.40
C LEU A 84 5.84 7.01 9.67
N ARG A 85 6.45 7.46 10.77
CA ARG A 85 7.79 7.02 11.18
C ARG A 85 7.82 5.51 11.45
N GLN A 86 6.83 4.99 12.17
CA GLN A 86 6.70 3.56 12.47
C GLN A 86 6.56 2.70 11.20
N THR A 87 5.92 3.23 10.16
CA THR A 87 5.74 2.52 8.88
C THR A 87 6.90 2.72 7.91
N GLY A 88 7.92 3.51 8.28
CA GLY A 88 9.03 3.89 7.40
C GLY A 88 8.57 4.70 6.19
N LYS A 89 7.43 5.39 6.28
CA LYS A 89 6.84 6.17 5.18
C LYS A 89 7.07 7.66 5.39
N THR A 90 7.15 8.37 4.28
CA THR A 90 7.33 9.83 4.28
C THR A 90 6.01 10.55 3.99
N ARG A 91 5.94 11.84 4.31
CA ARG A 91 4.80 12.68 3.91
C ARG A 91 4.66 12.78 2.39
N PHE A 92 5.77 12.73 1.65
CA PHE A 92 5.74 12.68 0.18
C PHE A 92 5.07 11.41 -0.34
N TRP A 93 5.40 10.25 0.24
CA TRP A 93 4.74 8.99 -0.09
C TRP A 93 3.24 9.07 0.20
N LEU A 94 2.86 9.54 1.40
CA LEU A 94 1.46 9.66 1.79
C LEU A 94 0.68 10.59 0.84
N ASN A 95 1.27 11.74 0.48
CA ASN A 95 0.65 12.70 -0.44
C ASN A 95 0.43 12.06 -1.83
N ARG A 96 1.45 11.39 -2.37
CA ARG A 96 1.34 10.64 -3.64
C ARG A 96 0.19 9.63 -3.61
N GLU A 97 0.11 8.81 -2.57
CA GLU A 97 -0.95 7.78 -2.46
C GLU A 97 -2.35 8.40 -2.37
N VAL A 98 -2.50 9.51 -1.64
CA VAL A 98 -3.76 10.27 -1.58
C VAL A 98 -4.14 10.82 -2.97
N THR A 99 -3.17 11.39 -3.70
CA THR A 99 -3.39 11.91 -5.06
C THR A 99 -3.77 10.81 -6.05
N LEU A 100 -3.18 9.62 -5.96
CA LEU A 100 -3.54 8.47 -6.80
C LEU A 100 -5.00 8.03 -6.61
N LYS A 101 -5.62 8.35 -5.46
CA LYS A 101 -7.06 8.13 -5.22
C LYS A 101 -7.95 9.28 -5.70
N GLY A 102 -7.38 10.28 -6.37
CA GLY A 102 -8.09 11.44 -6.91
C GLY A 102 -8.41 12.51 -5.87
N ILE A 103 -7.78 12.47 -4.69
CA ILE A 103 -7.91 13.47 -3.63
C ILE A 103 -6.74 14.45 -3.77
N LYS A 104 -7.00 15.76 -3.84
CA LYS A 104 -5.96 16.74 -4.22
C LYS A 104 -4.95 16.98 -3.10
N GLY A 105 -5.29 16.67 -1.85
CA GLY A 105 -4.37 16.82 -0.75
C GLY A 105 -4.86 16.24 0.57
N ILE A 106 -3.91 16.10 1.50
CA ILE A 106 -4.11 15.49 2.81
C ILE A 106 -5.22 16.18 3.62
N ARG A 107 -5.40 17.49 3.49
CA ARG A 107 -6.44 18.24 4.22
C ARG A 107 -7.86 17.80 3.87
N GLN A 108 -8.07 17.19 2.71
CA GLN A 108 -9.36 16.68 2.25
C GLN A 108 -9.65 15.26 2.76
N VAL A 109 -8.71 14.65 3.49
CA VAL A 109 -8.81 13.29 4.01
C VAL A 109 -9.18 13.34 5.49
N CYS A 110 -10.36 12.83 5.83
CA CYS A 110 -10.80 12.69 7.22
C CYS A 110 -10.12 11.52 7.93
N TRP A 111 -9.90 10.40 7.23
CA TRP A 111 -9.31 9.20 7.81
C TRP A 111 -8.44 8.45 6.80
N CYS A 112 -7.24 8.04 7.19
CA CYS A 112 -6.38 7.20 6.36
C CYS A 112 -5.68 6.17 7.23
N THR A 113 -5.85 4.88 6.95
CA THR A 113 -5.14 3.80 7.66
C THR A 113 -4.32 2.95 6.72
N ILE A 114 -3.24 2.36 7.23
CA ILE A 114 -2.41 1.39 6.53
C ILE A 114 -2.36 0.09 7.32
N ASN A 115 -2.61 -1.04 6.67
CA ASN A 115 -2.46 -2.35 7.32
C ASN A 115 -1.05 -2.92 7.17
N PHE A 116 -0.78 -4.06 7.82
CA PHE A 116 0.53 -4.73 7.79
C PHE A 116 0.96 -5.22 6.38
N ARG A 117 0.05 -5.27 5.40
CA ARG A 117 0.38 -5.58 3.99
C ARG A 117 0.74 -4.33 3.19
N GLY A 118 0.63 -3.15 3.79
CA GLY A 118 0.83 -1.86 3.12
C GLY A 118 -0.40 -1.37 2.35
N GLU A 119 -1.57 -1.97 2.56
CA GLU A 119 -2.81 -1.56 1.89
C GLU A 119 -3.41 -0.35 2.61
N LEU A 120 -3.79 0.67 1.83
CA LEU A 120 -4.38 1.91 2.34
C LEU A 120 -5.90 1.90 2.25
N TYR A 121 -6.55 2.32 3.33
CA TYR A 121 -7.95 2.71 3.35
C TYR A 121 -8.04 4.22 3.58
N ILE A 122 -8.69 4.95 2.67
CA ILE A 122 -8.75 6.41 2.67
C ILE A 122 -10.21 6.86 2.59
N LEU A 123 -10.61 7.70 3.53
CA LEU A 123 -11.89 8.39 3.58
C LEU A 123 -11.65 9.90 3.46
N GLY A 124 -12.20 10.53 2.41
CA GLY A 124 -12.07 11.96 2.16
C GLY A 124 -13.01 12.44 1.06
N ASP A 125 -13.17 13.75 0.95
CA ASP A 125 -14.02 14.39 -0.07
C ASP A 125 -13.18 14.94 -1.22
N LYS A 126 -13.54 14.57 -2.45
CA LYS A 126 -12.86 15.01 -3.68
C LYS A 126 -13.25 16.45 -4.08
N ASN A 127 -14.34 16.97 -3.53
CA ASN A 127 -14.93 18.26 -3.91
C ASN A 127 -14.42 19.44 -3.07
N LEU A 128 -13.65 19.18 -2.01
CA LEU A 128 -13.20 20.20 -1.08
C LEU A 128 -11.93 20.90 -1.59
N SER A 129 -12.04 21.71 -2.66
CA SER A 129 -10.91 22.38 -3.33
C SER A 129 -10.26 23.49 -2.52
#